data_AF-A0A139JS08-F1
#
_entry.id   AF-A0A139JS08-F1
#
_cell.length_a   1.000
_cell.length_b   1.000
_cell.length_c   1.000
_cell.angle_alpha   90.00
_cell.angle_beta   90.00
_cell.angle_gamma   90.00
#
_symmetry.space_group_name_H-M   'P 1'
#
loop_
_entity.id
_entity.type
_entity.pdbx_description
1 polymer ?
#
loop_
_entity_poly.entity_id
_entity_poly.type
_entity_poly.pdbx_seq_one_letter_code
_entity_poly.pdbx_strand_id
1 'polypeptide(L)'
;DDSIIISSRHQGIVKIGRDKKIKWILASPEGWKKGWAEKVLTPVDAKGNKIKCEGSKCEGDFDWSWTQHTAWRIDSKSDKNVIYLSVFDNGDGRGMEQPALPTMKYSRAVVYKIDQKKMTVEQIWEVGKDLGYPFFCPVTGLTKYMEDKDTMMVYWSTAGLGATPEKRTNTLGRVMPHIAEYRWGETKPVVDIELKDTFGYQAFPISVEKAFTKN
;
A
#
# COMPACT_ATOMS: atom_id res chain seq x y z
N ASP A 1 -9.74 -3.68 19.82
CA ASP A 1 -10.01 -2.48 20.63
C ASP A 1 -11.11 -1.60 20.03
N ASP A 2 -12.08 -2.19 19.29
CA ASP A 2 -13.23 -1.48 18.69
C ASP A 2 -12.86 -0.16 17.98
N SER A 3 -11.92 -0.25 17.06
CA SER A 3 -11.31 0.87 16.36
C SER A 3 -11.38 0.65 14.86
N ILE A 4 -11.22 1.73 14.10
CA ILE A 4 -11.14 1.69 12.64
C ILE A 4 -9.74 2.13 12.17
N ILE A 5 -9.29 1.55 11.06
CA ILE A 5 -8.09 1.98 10.33
C ILE A 5 -8.57 2.57 9.01
N ILE A 6 -8.06 3.75 8.66
CA ILE A 6 -8.51 4.52 7.49
C ILE A 6 -7.30 4.85 6.64
N SER A 7 -7.39 4.55 5.35
CA SER A 7 -6.51 5.15 4.34
C SER A 7 -7.10 6.48 3.88
N SER A 8 -6.42 7.59 4.20
CA SER A 8 -6.75 8.90 3.67
C SER A 8 -5.75 9.29 2.59
N ARG A 9 -6.18 9.32 1.33
CA ARG A 9 -5.31 9.58 0.16
C ARG A 9 -4.43 10.82 0.32
N HIS A 10 -4.94 11.86 0.98
CA HIS A 10 -4.26 13.16 1.05
C HIS A 10 -3.58 13.42 2.40
N GLN A 11 -3.53 12.44 3.32
CA GLN A 11 -2.98 12.64 4.67
C GLN A 11 -2.12 11.46 5.15
N GLY A 12 -2.43 10.23 4.74
CA GLY A 12 -1.76 9.01 5.20
C GLY A 12 -2.75 8.01 5.82
N ILE A 13 -2.24 7.08 6.63
CA ILE A 13 -3.03 6.02 7.25
C ILE A 13 -3.20 6.33 8.74
N VAL A 14 -4.42 6.26 9.26
CA VAL A 14 -4.70 6.55 10.67
C VAL A 14 -5.53 5.47 11.32
N LYS A 15 -5.28 5.21 12.61
CA LYS A 15 -6.17 4.42 13.46
C LYS A 15 -6.92 5.32 14.43
N ILE A 16 -8.24 5.16 14.47
CA ILE A 16 -9.14 5.96 15.32
C ILE A 16 -9.94 5.00 16.21
N GLY A 17 -9.92 5.23 17.53
CA GLY A 17 -10.72 4.44 18.47
C GLY A 17 -12.20 4.80 18.43
N ARG A 18 -13.07 3.94 19.02
CA ARG A 18 -14.49 4.26 19.25
C ARG A 18 -14.70 5.62 19.93
N ASP A 19 -13.76 5.98 20.82
CA ASP A 19 -13.64 7.24 21.55
C ASP A 19 -13.33 8.47 20.67
N LYS A 20 -13.24 8.28 19.33
CA LYS A 20 -12.91 9.32 18.34
C LYS A 20 -11.51 9.90 18.48
N LYS A 21 -10.63 9.24 19.22
CA LYS A 21 -9.24 9.68 19.40
C LYS A 21 -8.31 8.92 18.44
N ILE A 22 -7.37 9.64 17.85
CA ILE A 22 -6.27 9.06 17.07
C ILE A 22 -5.42 8.20 18.01
N LYS A 23 -5.25 6.93 17.65
CA LYS A 23 -4.39 5.98 18.34
C LYS A 23 -2.97 6.04 17.79
N TRP A 24 -2.83 6.00 16.47
CA TRP A 24 -1.57 6.18 15.76
C TRP A 24 -1.80 6.68 14.33
N ILE A 25 -0.73 7.20 13.73
CA ILE A 25 -0.64 7.72 12.37
C ILE A 25 0.55 7.02 11.69
N LEU A 26 0.32 6.45 10.52
CA LEU A 26 1.34 5.92 9.61
C LEU A 26 1.39 6.84 8.39
N ALA A 27 2.26 7.84 8.47
CA ALA A 27 2.48 8.87 7.47
C ALA A 27 3.82 9.55 7.75
N SER A 28 4.33 10.27 6.75
CA SER A 28 5.47 11.16 6.93
C SER A 28 5.22 12.20 8.05
N PRO A 29 6.23 12.54 8.88
CA PRO A 29 6.01 13.36 10.09
C PRO A 29 5.76 14.85 9.83
N GLU A 30 5.95 15.33 8.60
CA GLU A 30 5.81 16.74 8.25
C GLU A 30 4.34 17.20 8.25
N GLY A 31 4.10 18.43 8.71
CA GLY A 31 2.78 19.09 8.66
C GLY A 31 1.81 18.73 9.79
N TRP A 32 2.10 17.72 10.62
CA TRP A 32 1.25 17.37 11.76
C TRP A 32 1.35 18.39 12.89
N LYS A 33 0.20 18.91 13.34
CA LYS A 33 0.14 19.81 14.50
C LYS A 33 0.45 19.07 15.82
N LYS A 34 0.80 19.84 16.84
CA LYS A 34 0.93 19.36 18.23
C LYS A 34 -0.32 18.59 18.68
N GLY A 35 -0.11 17.46 19.35
CA GLY A 35 -1.15 16.49 19.74
C GLY A 35 -1.34 15.36 18.73
N TRP A 36 -0.99 15.57 17.45
CA TRP A 36 -1.05 14.55 16.39
C TRP A 36 0.35 14.10 15.96
N ALA A 37 1.33 15.00 15.95
CA ALA A 37 2.73 14.67 15.65
C ALA A 37 3.25 13.53 16.56
N GLU A 38 2.85 13.52 17.83
CA GLU A 38 3.21 12.49 18.83
C GLU A 38 2.49 11.14 18.60
N LYS A 39 1.56 11.08 17.64
CA LYS A 39 0.87 9.85 17.22
C LYS A 39 1.49 9.23 15.98
N VAL A 40 2.43 9.90 15.32
CA VAL A 40 3.16 9.33 14.18
C VAL A 40 4.02 8.17 14.67
N LEU A 41 3.87 7.01 14.02
CA LEU A 41 4.64 5.81 14.33
C LEU A 41 6.12 6.03 14.01
N THR A 42 7.01 5.51 14.85
CA THR A 42 8.46 5.56 14.61
C THR A 42 8.89 4.38 13.74
N PRO A 43 9.48 4.62 12.56
CA PRO A 43 10.02 3.54 11.72
C PRO A 43 11.17 2.82 12.42
N VAL A 44 11.19 1.49 12.31
CA VAL A 44 12.25 0.64 12.84
C VAL A 44 12.67 -0.42 11.83
N ASP A 45 13.94 -0.85 11.91
CA ASP A 45 14.48 -1.96 11.13
C ASP A 45 14.04 -3.33 11.72
N ALA A 46 14.42 -4.42 11.04
CA ALA A 46 14.13 -5.78 11.48
C ALA A 46 14.75 -6.17 12.85
N LYS A 47 15.73 -5.39 13.34
CA LYS A 47 16.34 -5.55 14.66
C LYS A 47 15.69 -4.65 15.72
N GLY A 48 14.74 -3.80 15.33
CA GLY A 48 14.05 -2.85 16.19
C GLY A 48 14.82 -1.54 16.41
N ASN A 49 15.89 -1.27 15.66
CA ASN A 49 16.58 0.01 15.71
C ASN A 49 15.76 1.07 14.98
N LYS A 50 15.73 2.29 15.51
CA LYS A 50 15.03 3.40 14.85
C LYS A 50 15.67 3.72 13.51
N ILE A 51 14.84 3.88 12.49
CA ILE A 51 15.26 4.40 11.19
C ILE A 51 15.10 5.91 11.22
N LYS A 52 16.16 6.61 10.81
CA LYS A 52 16.14 8.07 10.71
C LYS A 52 15.30 8.49 9.49
N CYS A 53 14.35 9.38 9.71
CA CYS A 53 13.55 9.98 8.64
C CYS A 53 13.52 11.50 8.78
N GLU A 54 13.94 12.21 7.73
CA GLU A 54 13.99 13.68 7.67
C GLU A 54 13.55 14.15 6.27
N GLY A 55 12.76 15.22 6.20
CA GLY A 55 12.32 15.80 4.93
C GLY A 55 11.53 14.80 4.09
N SER A 56 10.64 14.04 4.72
CA SER A 56 9.81 13.03 4.08
C SER A 56 10.55 11.86 3.42
N LYS A 57 11.80 11.63 3.80
CA LYS A 57 12.64 10.52 3.33
C LYS A 57 13.20 9.77 4.53
N CYS A 58 13.41 8.47 4.39
CA CYS A 58 13.97 7.61 5.42
C CYS A 58 15.27 6.95 4.94
N GLU A 59 16.16 6.65 5.87
CA GLU A 59 17.36 5.84 5.59
C GLU A 59 16.97 4.37 5.32
N GLY A 60 17.69 3.70 4.41
CA GLY A 60 17.45 2.30 4.05
C GLY A 60 16.21 2.12 3.16
N ASP A 61 15.56 0.96 3.32
CA ASP A 61 14.48 0.52 2.41
C ASP A 61 13.06 0.91 2.89
N PHE A 62 12.92 1.35 4.15
CA PHE A 62 11.64 1.81 4.65
C PHE A 62 11.20 3.07 3.90
N ASP A 63 9.96 3.08 3.44
CA ASP A 63 9.32 4.30 2.95
C ASP A 63 7.88 4.37 3.47
N TRP A 64 7.37 5.59 3.61
CA TRP A 64 5.95 5.84 3.85
C TRP A 64 5.13 5.46 2.61
N SER A 65 3.82 5.36 2.81
CA SER A 65 2.88 5.21 1.70
C SER A 65 2.36 6.57 1.25
N TRP A 66 2.18 6.76 -0.05
CA TRP A 66 1.81 8.03 -0.66
C TRP A 66 0.59 7.85 -1.55
N THR A 67 -0.44 8.67 -1.33
CA THR A 67 -1.73 8.59 -2.05
C THR A 67 -2.37 7.20 -2.05
N GLN A 68 -2.15 6.47 -0.96
CA GLN A 68 -2.34 5.03 -0.86
C GLN A 68 -3.80 4.57 -0.77
N HIS A 69 -4.00 3.30 -1.10
CA HIS A 69 -5.26 2.58 -1.04
C HIS A 69 -5.17 1.30 -0.18
N THR A 70 -6.34 0.78 0.18
CA THR A 70 -6.55 -0.54 0.83
C THR A 70 -5.68 -0.82 2.05
N ALA A 71 -5.48 0.17 2.92
CA ALA A 71 -4.80 0.02 4.22
C ALA A 71 -5.58 -0.91 5.17
N TRP A 72 -5.53 -2.21 4.91
CA TRP A 72 -6.36 -3.23 5.54
C TRP A 72 -5.55 -4.05 6.53
N ARG A 73 -6.16 -4.31 7.69
CA ARG A 73 -5.61 -5.21 8.70
C ARG A 73 -5.61 -6.64 8.15
N ILE A 74 -4.47 -7.31 8.28
CA ILE A 74 -4.35 -8.74 8.02
C ILE A 74 -4.77 -9.47 9.29
N ASP A 75 -6.03 -9.86 9.37
CA ASP A 75 -6.65 -10.31 10.61
C ASP A 75 -5.97 -11.55 11.21
N SER A 76 -5.69 -12.56 10.38
CA SER A 76 -5.09 -13.83 10.82
C SER A 76 -3.64 -13.71 11.30
N LYS A 77 -2.95 -12.62 10.95
CA LYS A 77 -1.57 -12.33 11.39
C LYS A 77 -1.51 -11.30 12.51
N SER A 78 -2.63 -10.65 12.82
CA SER A 78 -2.67 -9.52 13.76
C SER A 78 -3.32 -9.91 15.09
N ASP A 79 -2.84 -9.31 16.18
CA ASP A 79 -3.48 -9.39 17.49
C ASP A 79 -3.85 -8.00 18.04
N LYS A 80 -4.07 -7.89 19.35
CA LYS A 80 -4.43 -6.63 20.01
C LYS A 80 -3.27 -5.65 20.16
N ASN A 81 -2.03 -6.12 20.10
CA ASN A 81 -0.80 -5.35 20.28
C ASN A 81 -0.09 -5.12 18.94
N VAL A 82 0.01 -6.16 18.10
CA VAL A 82 0.71 -6.13 16.82
C VAL A 82 -0.30 -6.18 15.67
N ILE A 83 -0.20 -5.21 14.76
CA ILE A 83 -1.05 -5.14 13.56
C ILE A 83 -0.17 -5.31 12.32
N TYR A 84 -0.52 -6.28 11.49
CA TYR A 84 -0.03 -6.40 10.13
C TYR A 84 -1.01 -5.69 9.21
N LEU A 85 -0.50 -4.81 8.34
CA LEU A 85 -1.30 -3.96 7.48
C LEU A 85 -0.82 -4.11 6.04
N SER A 86 -1.70 -4.57 5.15
CA SER A 86 -1.45 -4.54 3.72
C SER A 86 -1.84 -3.17 3.17
N VAL A 87 -1.02 -2.59 2.29
CA VAL A 87 -1.26 -1.27 1.69
C VAL A 87 -0.90 -1.33 0.21
N PHE A 88 -1.74 -0.73 -0.63
CA PHE A 88 -1.36 -0.41 -2.00
C PHE A 88 -0.86 1.03 -2.03
N ASP A 89 0.45 1.22 -2.13
CA ASP A 89 1.13 2.50 -2.15
C ASP A 89 1.21 3.01 -3.60
N ASN A 90 0.28 3.88 -3.98
CA ASN A 90 0.20 4.43 -5.33
C ASN A 90 1.47 5.21 -5.69
N GLY A 91 2.03 5.98 -4.75
CA GLY A 91 3.33 6.63 -4.93
C GLY A 91 3.29 8.01 -5.58
N ASP A 92 2.12 8.57 -5.91
CA ASP A 92 2.05 9.96 -6.35
C ASP A 92 2.34 10.92 -5.19
N GLY A 93 3.17 11.94 -5.43
CA GLY A 93 3.65 12.86 -4.40
C GLY A 93 4.64 12.23 -3.41
N ARG A 94 5.27 11.10 -3.76
CA ARG A 94 6.29 10.44 -2.94
C ARG A 94 7.38 11.43 -2.51
N GLY A 95 7.66 11.49 -1.21
CA GLY A 95 8.59 12.46 -0.62
C GLY A 95 8.03 13.88 -0.48
N MET A 96 6.71 14.05 -0.51
CA MET A 96 6.02 15.35 -0.55
C MET A 96 6.43 16.24 -1.74
N GLU A 97 6.91 15.63 -2.83
CA GLU A 97 7.36 16.35 -4.03
C GLU A 97 6.92 15.64 -5.32
N GLN A 98 6.98 16.37 -6.44
CA GLN A 98 6.92 15.76 -7.76
C GLN A 98 8.35 15.45 -8.21
N PRO A 99 8.63 14.27 -8.76
CA PRO A 99 9.95 13.97 -9.28
C PRO A 99 10.25 14.81 -10.53
N ALA A 100 11.55 14.91 -10.89
CA ALA A 100 11.99 15.66 -12.06
C ALA A 100 11.34 15.21 -13.37
N LEU A 101 11.08 13.90 -13.51
CA LEU A 101 10.37 13.32 -14.65
C LEU A 101 9.20 12.45 -14.15
N PRO A 102 8.02 12.49 -14.81
CA PRO A 102 6.89 11.63 -14.47
C PRO A 102 7.24 10.13 -14.45
N THR A 103 8.15 9.71 -15.33
CA THR A 103 8.61 8.33 -15.48
C THR A 103 9.45 7.81 -14.31
N MET A 104 9.79 8.67 -13.34
CA MET A 104 10.46 8.26 -12.10
C MET A 104 9.46 7.80 -11.02
N LYS A 105 8.15 7.91 -11.27
CA LYS A 105 7.12 7.43 -10.35
C LYS A 105 6.99 5.91 -10.42
N TYR A 106 6.64 5.32 -9.30
CA TYR A 106 6.38 3.89 -9.14
C TYR A 106 5.35 3.67 -8.02
N SER A 107 4.59 2.59 -8.16
CA SER A 107 3.69 2.10 -7.12
C SER A 107 4.29 0.86 -6.45
N ARG A 108 3.82 0.56 -5.26
CA ARG A 108 4.21 -0.65 -4.53
C ARG A 108 3.02 -1.30 -3.85
N ALA A 109 3.08 -2.61 -3.71
CA ALA A 109 2.35 -3.30 -2.66
C ALA A 109 3.29 -3.47 -1.48
N VAL A 110 2.84 -3.11 -0.29
CA VAL A 110 3.70 -3.10 0.91
C VAL A 110 2.93 -3.67 2.11
N VAL A 111 3.65 -4.36 3.00
CA VAL A 111 3.14 -4.78 4.29
C VAL A 111 3.93 -4.13 5.41
N TYR A 112 3.20 -3.50 6.32
CA TYR A 112 3.74 -2.95 7.56
C TYR A 112 3.34 -3.79 8.76
N LYS A 113 4.24 -3.92 9.73
CA LYS A 113 4.00 -4.49 11.04
C LYS A 113 4.11 -3.38 12.09
N ILE A 114 3.04 -3.16 12.83
CA ILE A 114 2.91 -2.06 13.79
C ILE A 114 2.87 -2.64 15.19
N ASP A 115 3.80 -2.24 16.06
CA ASP A 115 3.71 -2.46 17.50
C ASP A 115 3.02 -1.26 18.14
N GLN A 116 1.75 -1.45 18.53
CA GLN A 116 0.91 -0.38 19.04
C GLN A 116 1.30 0.10 20.44
N LYS A 117 2.03 -0.73 21.21
CA LYS A 117 2.51 -0.33 22.54
C LYS A 117 3.79 0.48 22.42
N LYS A 118 4.71 0.04 21.55
CA LYS A 118 5.98 0.75 21.31
C LYS A 118 5.82 1.96 20.39
N MET A 119 4.67 2.09 19.71
CA MET A 119 4.42 3.12 18.69
C MET A 119 5.45 3.06 17.56
N THR A 120 5.79 1.84 17.12
CA THR A 120 6.77 1.61 16.05
C THR A 120 6.13 0.92 14.86
N VAL A 121 6.73 1.13 13.68
CA VAL A 121 6.34 0.48 12.43
C VAL A 121 7.55 -0.10 11.72
N GLU A 122 7.43 -1.33 11.26
CA GLU A 122 8.43 -2.07 10.49
C GLU A 122 7.84 -2.36 9.10
N GLN A 123 8.55 -2.03 8.02
CA GLN A 123 8.21 -2.49 6.67
C GLN A 123 8.78 -3.90 6.50
N ILE A 124 7.93 -4.91 6.30
CA ILE A 124 8.38 -6.31 6.31
C ILE A 124 8.37 -6.97 4.93
N TRP A 125 7.71 -6.34 3.95
CA TRP A 125 7.59 -6.85 2.59
C TRP A 125 7.20 -5.73 1.63
N GLU A 126 7.76 -5.76 0.42
CA GLU A 126 7.35 -4.90 -0.68
C GLU A 126 7.56 -5.58 -2.05
N VAL A 127 6.78 -5.16 -3.05
CA VAL A 127 7.00 -5.44 -4.48
C VAL A 127 6.56 -4.23 -5.33
N GLY A 128 7.06 -4.13 -6.56
CA GLY A 128 6.59 -3.16 -7.57
C GLY A 128 7.51 -1.98 -7.82
N LYS A 129 8.43 -1.68 -6.90
CA LYS A 129 9.41 -0.59 -7.06
C LYS A 129 10.30 -0.79 -8.30
N ASP A 130 10.72 -2.03 -8.52
CA ASP A 130 11.54 -2.49 -9.64
C ASP A 130 10.77 -2.60 -10.97
N LEU A 131 9.44 -2.70 -10.91
CA LEU A 131 8.57 -2.70 -12.10
C LEU A 131 8.44 -1.30 -12.74
N GLY A 132 8.71 -0.24 -11.97
CA GLY A 132 8.82 1.14 -12.45
C GLY A 132 7.53 1.73 -13.03
N TYR A 133 7.69 2.72 -13.90
CA TYR A 133 6.59 3.49 -14.48
C TYR A 133 5.53 2.67 -15.24
N PRO A 134 5.86 1.58 -15.97
CA PRO A 134 4.83 0.75 -16.61
C PRO A 134 3.79 0.19 -15.64
N PHE A 135 4.18 -0.11 -14.39
CA PHE A 135 3.29 -0.60 -13.34
C PHE A 135 2.78 0.50 -12.39
N PHE A 136 3.17 1.75 -12.62
CA PHE A 136 2.72 2.87 -11.81
C PHE A 136 1.19 3.07 -11.95
N CYS A 137 0.51 3.04 -10.81
CA CYS A 137 -0.92 3.27 -10.67
C CYS A 137 -1.14 4.56 -9.85
N PRO A 138 -1.40 5.72 -10.47
CA PRO A 138 -1.53 7.00 -9.74
C PRO A 138 -2.79 7.08 -8.86
N VAL A 139 -3.76 6.19 -9.08
CA VAL A 139 -5.03 6.10 -8.34
C VAL A 139 -5.45 4.64 -8.22
N THR A 140 -6.45 4.40 -7.36
CA THR A 140 -7.09 3.09 -7.17
C THR A 140 -6.08 2.00 -6.79
N GLY A 141 -6.41 0.73 -7.03
CA GLY A 141 -5.51 -0.37 -6.72
C GLY A 141 -5.86 -1.07 -5.42
N LEU A 142 -5.26 -2.24 -5.24
CA LEU A 142 -5.56 -3.12 -4.12
C LEU A 142 -4.37 -4.01 -3.79
N THR A 143 -4.08 -4.11 -2.50
CA THR A 143 -3.20 -5.13 -1.94
C THR A 143 -3.96 -5.80 -0.80
N LYS A 144 -4.10 -7.13 -0.86
CA LYS A 144 -4.84 -7.91 0.14
C LYS A 144 -4.15 -9.23 0.42
N TYR A 145 -4.07 -9.58 1.70
CA TYR A 145 -3.64 -10.91 2.11
C TYR A 145 -4.77 -11.95 1.93
N MET A 146 -4.41 -13.11 1.40
CA MET A 146 -5.28 -14.24 1.11
C MET A 146 -4.88 -15.43 1.99
N GLU A 147 -5.69 -15.69 3.02
CA GLU A 147 -5.39 -16.66 4.08
C GLU A 147 -5.39 -18.11 3.61
N ASP A 148 -6.22 -18.45 2.62
CA ASP A 148 -6.37 -19.82 2.11
C ASP A 148 -5.10 -20.38 1.46
N LYS A 149 -4.25 -19.51 0.91
CA LYS A 149 -3.00 -19.90 0.22
C LYS A 149 -1.74 -19.29 0.83
N ASP A 150 -1.88 -18.52 1.90
CA ASP A 150 -0.82 -17.70 2.50
C ASP A 150 -0.11 -16.83 1.44
N THR A 151 -0.91 -16.02 0.71
CA THR A 151 -0.44 -15.19 -0.40
C THR A 151 -0.85 -13.73 -0.24
N MET A 152 -0.13 -12.84 -0.92
CA MET A 152 -0.49 -11.46 -1.16
C MET A 152 -1.05 -11.32 -2.56
N MET A 153 -2.31 -10.91 -2.69
CA MET A 153 -2.90 -10.47 -3.95
C MET A 153 -2.61 -8.99 -4.15
N VAL A 154 -2.18 -8.62 -5.35
CA VAL A 154 -1.99 -7.24 -5.78
C VAL A 154 -2.75 -7.00 -7.08
N TYR A 155 -3.53 -5.93 -7.12
CA TYR A 155 -4.14 -5.44 -8.35
C TYR A 155 -3.55 -4.10 -8.75
N TRP A 156 -2.70 -4.12 -9.76
CA TRP A 156 -2.09 -2.96 -10.41
C TRP A 156 -3.12 -2.31 -11.33
N SER A 157 -4.18 -1.76 -10.73
CA SER A 157 -5.46 -1.46 -11.40
C SER A 157 -5.42 -0.45 -12.55
N THR A 158 -4.40 0.39 -12.60
CA THR A 158 -4.23 1.43 -13.63
C THR A 158 -2.81 1.47 -14.16
N ALA A 159 -2.11 0.33 -14.17
CA ALA A 159 -0.79 0.23 -14.79
C ALA A 159 -0.88 0.69 -16.26
N GLY A 160 0.10 1.45 -16.72
CA GLY A 160 0.10 2.12 -18.03
C GLY A 160 -0.65 3.45 -18.08
N LEU A 161 -1.41 3.84 -17.03
CA LEU A 161 -2.10 5.13 -16.99
C LEU A 161 -1.09 6.29 -16.90
N GLY A 162 -1.06 7.13 -17.94
CA GLY A 162 -0.10 8.23 -18.06
C GLY A 162 0.95 8.03 -19.15
N ALA A 163 0.99 6.85 -19.78
CA ALA A 163 1.71 6.67 -21.03
C ALA A 163 1.17 7.64 -22.10
N THR A 164 2.07 8.34 -22.80
CA THR A 164 1.69 9.24 -23.90
C THR A 164 0.81 8.49 -24.90
N PRO A 165 -0.33 9.07 -25.33
CA PRO A 165 -1.16 8.46 -26.37
C PRO A 165 -0.30 8.09 -27.58
N GLU A 166 -0.46 6.88 -28.12
CA GLU A 166 0.16 6.55 -29.40
C GLU A 166 -0.43 7.48 -30.47
N LYS A 167 0.43 8.32 -31.07
CA LYS A 167 0.04 9.37 -32.03
C LYS A 167 -0.76 8.86 -33.25
N ARG A 168 -0.81 7.55 -33.51
CA ARG A 168 -1.50 6.96 -34.68
C ARG A 168 -2.95 6.54 -34.44
N THR A 169 -3.34 6.21 -33.22
CA THR A 169 -4.61 5.48 -32.99
C THR A 169 -5.60 6.20 -32.09
N ASN A 170 -5.22 7.36 -31.52
CA ASN A 170 -6.05 8.14 -30.59
C ASN A 170 -6.60 7.32 -29.40
N THR A 171 -5.97 6.18 -29.12
CA THR A 171 -6.21 5.39 -27.92
C THR A 171 -5.42 6.03 -26.78
N LEU A 172 -6.08 6.34 -25.67
CA LEU A 172 -5.40 6.55 -24.38
C LEU A 172 -4.33 5.47 -24.24
N GLY A 173 -3.11 5.82 -23.83
CA GLY A 173 -2.03 4.85 -23.63
C GLY A 173 -2.61 3.64 -22.90
N ARG A 174 -2.58 2.47 -23.56
CA ARG A 174 -3.43 1.34 -23.17
C ARG A 174 -3.16 1.03 -21.70
N VAL A 175 -4.16 1.23 -20.86
CA VAL A 175 -4.08 0.77 -19.48
C VAL A 175 -4.02 -0.75 -19.53
N MET A 176 -3.02 -1.33 -18.89
CA MET A 176 -2.77 -2.77 -18.86
C MET A 176 -2.77 -3.23 -17.40
N PRO A 177 -3.93 -3.31 -16.73
CA PRO A 177 -3.95 -3.69 -15.32
C PRO A 177 -3.46 -5.11 -15.12
N HIS A 178 -2.74 -5.35 -14.03
CA HIS A 178 -2.24 -6.69 -13.66
C HIS A 178 -2.89 -7.17 -12.36
N ILE A 179 -3.42 -8.38 -12.36
CA ILE A 179 -3.77 -9.11 -11.13
C ILE A 179 -2.64 -10.11 -10.86
N ALA A 180 -1.87 -9.84 -9.81
CA ALA A 180 -0.74 -10.68 -9.41
C ALA A 180 -0.98 -11.30 -8.03
N GLU A 181 -0.45 -12.50 -7.82
CA GLU A 181 -0.46 -13.18 -6.52
C GLU A 181 0.97 -13.62 -6.17
N TYR A 182 1.40 -13.34 -4.95
CA TYR A 182 2.74 -13.60 -4.43
C TYR A 182 2.61 -14.47 -3.20
N ARG A 183 3.45 -15.50 -3.02
CA ARG A 183 3.49 -16.22 -1.74
C ARG A 183 3.95 -15.26 -0.63
N TRP A 184 3.48 -15.46 0.59
CA TRP A 184 3.82 -14.59 1.71
C TRP A 184 5.34 -14.45 1.89
N GLY A 185 5.84 -13.21 1.86
CA GLY A 185 7.27 -12.92 1.97
C GLY A 185 8.07 -13.07 0.67
N GLU A 186 7.50 -13.68 -0.38
CA GLU A 186 8.15 -13.80 -1.69
C GLU A 186 7.84 -12.59 -2.58
N THR A 187 8.77 -12.26 -3.48
CA THR A 187 8.66 -11.10 -4.38
C THR A 187 8.41 -11.49 -5.83
N LYS A 188 8.49 -12.79 -6.16
CA LYS A 188 8.16 -13.31 -7.49
C LYS A 188 6.69 -13.75 -7.52
N PRO A 189 5.89 -13.31 -8.51
CA PRO A 189 4.49 -13.72 -8.59
C PRO A 189 4.38 -15.20 -8.98
N VAL A 190 3.42 -15.89 -8.37
CA VAL A 190 2.97 -17.24 -8.75
C VAL A 190 1.82 -17.21 -9.75
N VAL A 191 1.10 -16.08 -9.81
CA VAL A 191 0.08 -15.78 -10.81
C VAL A 191 0.28 -14.33 -11.24
N ASP A 192 0.18 -14.06 -12.54
CA ASP A 192 0.12 -12.72 -13.12
C ASP A 192 -0.85 -12.76 -14.32
N ILE A 193 -1.94 -12.01 -14.22
CA ILE A 193 -2.96 -11.88 -15.25
C ILE A 193 -2.97 -10.44 -15.73
N GLU A 194 -2.56 -10.24 -16.97
CA GLU A 194 -2.68 -8.96 -17.67
C GLU A 194 -4.09 -8.79 -18.24
N LEU A 195 -4.74 -7.68 -17.91
CA LEU A 195 -5.99 -7.24 -18.49
C LEU A 195 -5.70 -6.18 -19.55
N LYS A 196 -6.39 -6.24 -20.68
CA LYS A 196 -6.19 -5.30 -21.80
C LYS A 196 -7.39 -4.38 -21.98
N ASP A 197 -7.10 -3.14 -22.37
CA ASP A 197 -8.08 -2.14 -22.78
C ASP A 197 -9.17 -1.89 -21.71
N THR A 198 -8.77 -1.84 -20.44
CA THR A 198 -9.68 -1.64 -19.30
C THR A 198 -9.08 -0.77 -18.20
N PHE A 199 -9.94 -0.09 -17.44
CA PHE A 199 -9.58 0.72 -16.28
C PHE A 199 -10.07 0.04 -15.01
N GLY A 200 -9.17 -0.29 -14.09
CA GLY A 200 -9.51 -0.95 -12.84
C GLY A 200 -9.81 0.02 -11.70
N TYR A 201 -10.73 -0.37 -10.81
CA TYR A 201 -10.86 0.24 -9.49
C TYR A 201 -10.28 -0.70 -8.42
N GLN A 202 -10.91 -1.85 -8.25
CA GLN A 202 -10.49 -2.94 -7.36
C GLN A 202 -10.82 -4.30 -7.99
N ALA A 203 -10.10 -5.34 -7.60
CA ALA A 203 -10.36 -6.72 -7.98
C ALA A 203 -10.24 -7.61 -6.74
N PHE A 204 -11.08 -8.63 -6.65
CA PHE A 204 -11.09 -9.57 -5.53
C PHE A 204 -11.19 -11.00 -6.04
N PRO A 205 -10.40 -11.95 -5.52
CA PRO A 205 -10.68 -13.36 -5.75
C PRO A 205 -12.00 -13.71 -5.06
N ILE A 206 -12.86 -14.41 -5.79
CA ILE A 206 -14.11 -14.95 -5.26
C ILE A 206 -13.94 -16.45 -4.99
N SER A 207 -14.60 -16.94 -3.95
CA SER A 207 -14.74 -18.37 -3.69
C SER A 207 -16.15 -18.79 -4.05
N VAL A 208 -16.28 -19.61 -5.10
CA VAL A 208 -17.57 -20.18 -5.53
C VAL A 208 -18.18 -21.05 -4.43
N GLU A 209 -17.35 -21.81 -3.71
CA GLU A 209 -17.80 -22.61 -2.56
C GLU A 209 -18.42 -21.72 -1.46
N LYS A 210 -17.75 -20.63 -1.07
CA LYS A 210 -18.31 -19.68 -0.10
C LYS A 210 -19.59 -19.02 -0.61
N ALA A 211 -19.67 -18.70 -1.91
CA ALA A 211 -20.83 -18.05 -2.49
C ALA A 211 -22.11 -18.93 -2.45
N PHE A 212 -21.96 -20.25 -2.61
CA PHE A 212 -23.12 -21.12 -2.85
C PHE A 212 -23.30 -22.29 -1.85
N THR A 213 -22.31 -22.61 -1.02
CA THR A 213 -22.33 -23.88 -0.24
C THR A 213 -21.99 -23.75 1.25
N LYS A 214 -21.31 -22.68 1.68
CA LYS A 214 -20.89 -22.47 3.09
C LYS A 214 -21.66 -21.34 3.80
N ASN A 215 -22.93 -21.13 3.43
CA ASN A 215 -23.79 -20.13 4.05
C ASN A 215 -24.42 -20.64 5.35
#